data_AF-A0A2V9RA98-F1
#
_entry.id   AF-A0A2V9RA98-F1
#
_cell.length_a   1.000
_cell.length_b   1.000
_cell.length_c   1.000
_cell.angle_alpha   90.00
_cell.angle_beta   90.00
_cell.angle_gamma   90.00
#
_symmetry.space_group_name_H-M   'P 1'
#
loop_
_entity.id
_entity.type
_entity.pdbx_description
1 polymer ?
#
loop_
_entity_poly.entity_id
_entity_poly.type
_entity_poly.pdbx_seq_one_letter_code
_entity_poly.pdbx_strand_id
1 'polypeptide(L)'
;LKRHFARYTPEMVEQSCGISKEVFLKTAQAFTSASGPDKTGAICYAVGWTQHSKGVQIIRTAAILQLLLGNIGRPGGGILALRGHASIQGSTDIPTLYDILPGYLPMPFFLADANTLQNYIKKHRVRLGVWSNFDAYIISLLKAYYGDAATKDNEFGFDWLPRVTGDHSHFGYWLDMADGKMEGLFV
;
A
#
# COMPACT_ATOMS: atom_id res chain seq x y z
N LEU A 1 -15.86 6.14 15.18
CA LEU A 1 -14.79 7.16 15.05
C LEU A 1 -14.68 8.07 16.29
N LYS A 2 -15.71 8.86 16.62
CA LYS A 2 -15.70 9.81 17.77
C LYS A 2 -15.20 9.19 19.09
N ARG A 3 -15.79 8.08 19.56
CA ARG A 3 -15.38 7.39 20.80
C ARG A 3 -13.89 7.02 20.83
N HIS A 4 -13.33 6.54 19.71
CA HIS A 4 -11.93 6.11 19.65
C HIS A 4 -10.96 7.28 19.85
N PHE A 5 -11.28 8.43 19.25
CA PHE A 5 -10.45 9.63 19.27
C PHE A 5 -10.69 10.55 20.47
N ALA A 6 -11.74 10.30 21.28
CA ALA A 6 -12.05 11.12 22.46
C ALA A 6 -10.94 11.18 23.52
N ARG A 7 -10.03 10.21 23.53
CA ARG A 7 -8.91 10.14 24.49
C ARG A 7 -7.76 11.11 24.15
N TYR A 8 -7.64 11.53 22.89
CA TYR A 8 -6.54 12.39 22.43
C TYR A 8 -6.87 13.86 22.70
N THR A 9 -6.83 14.25 23.98
CA THR A 9 -7.01 15.65 24.37
C THR A 9 -5.76 16.47 24.06
N PRO A 10 -5.84 17.82 23.97
CA PRO A 10 -4.66 18.66 23.78
C PRO A 10 -3.56 18.43 24.83
N GLU A 11 -3.94 18.14 26.08
CA GLU A 11 -3.02 17.83 27.18
C GLU A 11 -2.28 16.50 26.93
N MET A 12 -3.01 15.47 26.48
CA MET A 12 -2.39 14.18 26.10
C MET A 12 -1.40 14.37 24.94
N VAL A 13 -1.76 15.19 23.95
CA VAL A 13 -0.90 15.50 22.79
C VAL A 13 0.35 16.25 23.24
N GLU A 14 0.22 17.25 24.08
CA GLU A 14 1.36 18.00 24.63
C GLU A 14 2.32 17.07 25.38
N GLN A 15 1.79 16.23 26.26
CA GLN A 15 2.59 15.25 27.02
C GLN A 15 3.28 14.23 26.11
N SER A 16 2.61 13.73 25.08
CA SER A 16 3.11 12.63 24.25
C SER A 16 4.02 13.09 23.10
N CYS A 17 3.74 14.26 22.54
CA CYS A 17 4.41 14.78 21.35
C CYS A 17 5.41 15.89 21.65
N GLY A 18 5.40 16.46 22.86
CA GLY A 18 6.31 17.52 23.29
C GLY A 18 6.07 18.88 22.61
N ILE A 19 4.94 19.07 21.93
CA ILE A 19 4.52 20.36 21.36
C ILE A 19 3.60 21.07 22.34
N SER A 20 3.71 22.39 22.46
CA SER A 20 2.80 23.13 23.35
C SER A 20 1.35 23.02 22.87
N LYS A 21 0.42 23.01 23.82
CA LYS A 21 -1.02 23.02 23.54
C LYS A 21 -1.43 24.16 22.61
N GLU A 22 -0.82 25.34 22.78
CA GLU A 22 -1.07 26.51 21.93
C GLU A 22 -0.69 26.25 20.47
N VAL A 23 0.51 25.72 20.22
CA VAL A 23 0.99 25.40 18.87
C VAL A 23 0.10 24.32 18.24
N PHE A 24 -0.27 23.29 19.01
CA PHE A 24 -1.17 22.24 18.55
C PHE A 24 -2.53 22.81 18.11
N LEU A 25 -3.18 23.60 18.96
CA LEU A 25 -4.50 24.18 18.68
C LEU A 25 -4.45 25.13 17.49
N LYS A 26 -3.40 25.94 17.36
CA LYS A 26 -3.19 26.83 16.21
C LYS A 26 -3.07 26.04 14.90
N THR A 27 -2.27 24.98 14.89
CA THR A 27 -2.12 24.10 13.71
C THR A 27 -3.43 23.38 13.39
N ALA A 28 -4.13 22.85 14.40
CA ALA A 28 -5.42 22.20 14.23
C ALA A 28 -6.44 23.15 13.60
N GLN A 29 -6.58 24.36 14.15
CA GLN A 29 -7.50 25.37 13.63
C GLN A 29 -7.17 25.78 12.19
N ALA A 30 -5.88 26.01 11.89
CA ALA A 30 -5.44 26.35 10.54
C ALA A 30 -5.78 25.23 9.54
N PHE A 31 -5.53 23.97 9.91
CA PHE A 31 -5.81 22.83 9.06
C PHE A 31 -7.32 22.58 8.89
N THR A 32 -8.10 22.63 9.97
CA THR A 32 -9.56 22.45 9.92
C THR A 32 -10.30 23.63 9.30
N SER A 33 -9.65 24.79 9.14
CA SER A 33 -10.22 25.91 8.36
C SER A 33 -10.45 25.55 6.88
N ALA A 34 -9.79 24.49 6.40
CA ALA A 34 -10.02 23.91 5.08
C ALA A 34 -11.14 22.85 5.08
N SER A 35 -12.05 22.90 6.06
CA SER A 35 -13.28 22.12 6.05
C SER A 35 -14.34 22.83 5.22
N GLY A 36 -15.02 22.10 4.34
CA GLY A 36 -16.12 22.63 3.53
C GLY A 36 -15.75 22.90 2.06
N PRO A 37 -16.69 23.44 1.26
CA PRO A 37 -16.57 23.51 -0.19
C PRO A 37 -15.66 24.65 -0.70
N ASP A 38 -15.39 25.67 0.12
CA ASP A 38 -14.73 26.90 -0.35
C ASP A 38 -13.20 26.85 -0.26
N LYS A 39 -12.67 25.90 0.51
CA LYS A 39 -11.23 25.78 0.76
C LYS A 39 -10.82 24.31 0.75
N THR A 40 -9.57 24.05 0.36
CA THR A 40 -8.95 22.73 0.43
C THR A 40 -7.63 22.82 1.21
N GLY A 41 -7.26 21.71 1.83
CA GLY A 41 -5.99 21.53 2.51
C GLY A 41 -5.33 20.24 2.03
N ALA A 42 -4.01 20.26 1.94
CA ALA A 42 -3.21 19.12 1.51
C ALA A 42 -2.29 18.65 2.64
N ILE A 43 -2.09 17.33 2.72
CA ILE A 43 -1.05 16.74 3.57
C ILE A 43 0.07 16.25 2.65
N CYS A 44 1.26 16.82 2.80
CA CYS A 44 2.47 16.39 2.11
C CYS A 44 3.37 15.62 3.07
N TYR A 45 3.76 14.39 2.72
CA TYR A 45 4.65 13.59 3.56
C TYR A 45 5.55 12.67 2.73
N ALA A 46 6.61 12.19 3.36
CA ALA A 46 7.54 11.20 2.82
C ALA A 46 8.05 10.28 3.95
N VAL A 47 9.36 10.00 4.00
CA VAL A 47 9.98 9.02 4.91
C VAL A 47 9.72 9.24 6.40
N GLY A 48 9.55 10.51 6.82
CA GLY A 48 9.33 10.86 8.22
C GLY A 48 8.10 10.21 8.85
N TRP A 49 7.12 9.77 8.06
CA TRP A 49 5.94 9.06 8.54
C TRP A 49 5.95 7.56 8.21
N THR A 50 6.67 7.13 7.18
CA THR A 50 6.56 5.75 6.67
C THR A 50 7.43 4.76 7.44
N GLN A 51 8.63 5.16 7.89
CA GLN A 51 9.63 4.27 8.47
C GLN A 51 9.49 4.13 10.00
N HIS A 52 8.27 3.78 10.44
CA HIS A 52 7.96 3.48 11.84
C HIS A 52 7.15 2.20 11.91
N SER A 53 7.22 1.47 13.02
CA SER A 53 6.36 0.29 13.26
C SER A 53 4.86 0.60 13.21
N LYS A 54 4.49 1.89 13.30
CA LYS A 54 3.13 2.42 13.17
C LYS A 54 2.94 3.33 11.95
N GLY A 55 3.85 3.31 10.98
CA GLY A 55 3.82 4.22 9.82
C GLY A 55 2.50 4.16 9.04
N VAL A 56 2.00 2.95 8.78
CA VAL A 56 0.69 2.73 8.14
C VAL A 56 -0.44 3.42 8.92
N GLN A 57 -0.38 3.45 10.26
CA GLN A 57 -1.41 4.08 11.09
C GLN A 57 -1.32 5.61 11.08
N ILE A 58 -0.11 6.17 10.97
CA ILE A 58 0.08 7.62 10.80
C ILE A 58 -0.57 8.06 9.49
N ILE A 59 -0.29 7.36 8.40
CA ILE A 59 -0.85 7.64 7.06
C ILE A 59 -2.37 7.44 7.05
N ARG A 60 -2.87 6.39 7.71
CA ARG A 60 -4.32 6.16 7.85
C ARG A 60 -5.02 7.29 8.62
N THR A 61 -4.35 7.89 9.60
CA THR A 61 -4.88 9.06 10.33
C THR A 61 -5.00 10.27 9.41
N ALA A 62 -4.01 10.51 8.54
CA ALA A 62 -4.10 11.55 7.51
C ALA A 62 -5.27 11.30 6.54
N ALA A 63 -5.49 10.06 6.11
CA ALA A 63 -6.64 9.68 5.29
C ALA A 63 -7.98 9.98 5.97
N ILE A 64 -8.12 9.64 7.26
CA ILE A 64 -9.32 9.97 8.03
C ILE A 64 -9.56 11.48 8.06
N LEU A 65 -8.53 12.27 8.37
CA LEU A 65 -8.66 13.73 8.45
C LEU A 65 -9.07 14.32 7.09
N GLN A 66 -8.40 13.93 6.01
CA GLN A 66 -8.71 14.45 4.68
C GLN A 66 -10.10 14.04 4.18
N LEU A 67 -10.60 12.87 4.57
CA LEU A 67 -11.97 12.45 4.31
C LEU A 67 -12.99 13.26 5.12
N LEU A 68 -12.73 13.49 6.42
CA LEU A 68 -13.60 14.29 7.29
C LEU A 68 -13.69 15.75 6.83
N LEU A 69 -12.59 16.31 6.32
CA LEU A 69 -12.53 17.68 5.80
C LEU A 69 -13.09 17.79 4.37
N GLY A 70 -13.35 16.67 3.70
CA GLY A 70 -13.83 16.67 2.32
C GLY A 70 -12.76 17.14 1.31
N ASN A 71 -11.49 16.84 1.56
CA ASN A 71 -10.36 17.29 0.74
C ASN A 71 -9.92 16.28 -0.34
N ILE A 72 -10.41 15.04 -0.30
CA ILE A 72 -10.05 14.00 -1.28
C ILE A 72 -10.76 14.27 -2.62
N GLY A 73 -10.01 14.23 -3.73
CA GLY A 73 -10.56 14.39 -5.09
C GLY A 73 -10.78 15.84 -5.53
N ARG A 74 -10.31 16.83 -4.76
CA ARG A 74 -10.46 18.26 -5.06
C ARG A 74 -9.11 18.93 -5.34
N PRO A 75 -9.03 19.91 -6.25
CA PRO A 75 -7.80 20.67 -6.51
C PRO A 75 -7.22 21.31 -5.25
N GLY A 76 -5.90 21.23 -5.08
CA GLY A 76 -5.18 21.73 -3.90
C GLY A 76 -5.40 20.92 -2.62
N GLY A 77 -6.25 19.89 -2.65
CA GLY A 77 -6.49 18.97 -1.54
C GLY A 77 -5.69 17.68 -1.62
N GLY A 78 -6.18 16.64 -0.93
CA GLY A 78 -5.63 15.30 -1.04
C GLY A 78 -4.42 15.00 -0.15
N ILE A 79 -3.82 13.85 -0.41
CA ILE A 79 -2.65 13.35 0.30
C ILE A 79 -1.53 13.20 -0.72
N LEU A 80 -0.52 14.04 -0.60
CA LEU A 80 0.66 14.01 -1.45
C LEU A 80 1.72 13.16 -0.77
N ALA A 81 1.64 11.85 -1.02
CA ALA A 81 2.67 10.90 -0.64
C ALA A 81 3.87 11.06 -1.59
N LEU A 82 4.78 11.96 -1.23
CA LEU A 82 5.91 12.36 -2.06
C LEU A 82 6.85 11.16 -2.25
N ARG A 83 7.05 10.78 -3.51
CA ARG A 83 7.95 9.69 -3.88
C ARG A 83 9.40 10.16 -3.87
N GLY A 84 10.30 9.24 -3.55
CA GLY A 84 11.75 9.49 -3.46
C GLY A 84 12.44 9.35 -4.81
N HIS A 85 12.96 8.16 -5.09
CA HIS A 85 13.69 7.88 -6.34
C HIS A 85 12.85 8.20 -7.58
N ALA A 86 13.49 8.69 -8.65
CA ALA A 86 12.83 9.16 -9.86
C ALA A 86 11.84 8.15 -10.46
N SER A 87 12.17 6.86 -10.36
CA SER A 87 11.39 5.75 -10.90
C SER A 87 10.71 4.89 -9.83
N ILE A 88 10.73 5.23 -8.54
CA ILE A 88 10.23 4.31 -7.49
C ILE A 88 8.76 3.95 -7.67
N GLN A 89 7.97 4.87 -8.25
CA GLN A 89 6.59 4.60 -8.61
C GLN A 89 6.52 3.52 -9.69
N GLY A 90 7.28 3.68 -10.78
CA GLY A 90 7.36 2.68 -11.85
C GLY A 90 7.91 1.33 -11.39
N SER A 91 8.91 1.32 -10.50
CA SER A 91 9.45 0.10 -9.88
C SER A 91 8.52 -0.56 -8.86
N THR A 92 7.41 0.11 -8.51
CA THR A 92 6.30 -0.48 -7.75
C THR A 92 5.21 -0.98 -8.71
N ASP A 93 4.94 -0.24 -9.79
CA ASP A 93 3.97 -0.60 -10.83
C ASP A 93 4.40 -1.84 -11.62
N ILE A 94 5.71 -1.95 -11.91
CA ILE A 94 6.42 -3.15 -12.39
C ILE A 94 7.37 -3.56 -11.25
N PRO A 95 6.90 -4.44 -10.35
CA PRO A 95 7.48 -4.55 -9.04
C PRO A 95 8.84 -5.24 -9.02
N THR A 96 9.70 -4.71 -8.16
CA THR A 96 10.86 -5.41 -7.58
C THR A 96 10.55 -5.90 -6.14
N LEU A 97 9.28 -5.88 -5.77
CA LEU A 97 8.75 -6.34 -4.48
C LEU A 97 8.35 -7.81 -4.56
N TYR A 98 8.58 -8.56 -3.48
CA TYR A 98 8.42 -10.02 -3.49
C TYR A 98 6.96 -10.49 -3.51
N ASP A 99 6.02 -9.62 -3.11
CA ASP A 99 4.63 -9.98 -2.80
C ASP A 99 3.62 -9.53 -3.86
N ILE A 100 4.08 -8.85 -4.92
CA ILE A 100 3.22 -8.36 -6.01
C ILE A 100 3.82 -8.61 -7.40
N LEU A 101 2.93 -8.77 -8.37
CA LEU A 101 3.13 -8.83 -9.81
C LEU A 101 2.79 -7.46 -10.45
N PRO A 102 3.21 -7.21 -11.71
CA PRO A 102 2.87 -5.97 -12.40
C PRO A 102 1.39 -5.60 -12.35
N GLY A 103 1.12 -4.31 -12.19
CA GLY A 103 -0.24 -3.80 -12.09
C GLY A 103 -0.90 -4.08 -10.72
N TYR A 104 -0.11 -4.24 -9.66
CA TYR A 104 -0.57 -4.48 -8.28
C TYR A 104 -1.37 -5.79 -8.09
N LEU A 105 -1.15 -6.77 -8.96
CA LEU A 105 -1.68 -8.12 -8.77
C LEU A 105 -0.90 -8.80 -7.63
N PRO A 106 -1.54 -9.48 -6.67
CA PRO A 106 -0.82 -10.16 -5.60
C PRO A 106 -0.01 -11.34 -6.13
N MET A 107 1.19 -11.58 -5.61
CA MET A 107 1.87 -12.84 -5.87
C MET A 107 1.06 -14.01 -5.26
N PRO A 108 0.99 -15.18 -5.91
CA PRO A 108 0.35 -16.35 -5.34
C PRO A 108 1.17 -16.91 -4.16
N PHE A 109 0.50 -17.21 -3.05
CA PHE A 109 1.12 -17.74 -1.82
C PHE A 109 0.89 -19.24 -1.71
N PHE A 110 1.97 -19.97 -1.38
CA PHE A 110 1.93 -21.41 -1.18
C PHE A 110 0.84 -21.77 -0.14
N LEU A 111 0.01 -22.77 -0.45
CA LEU A 111 -1.12 -23.26 0.35
C LEU A 111 -2.30 -22.30 0.59
N ALA A 112 -2.23 -21.03 0.20
CA ALA A 112 -3.30 -20.06 0.43
C ALA A 112 -4.24 -19.86 -0.77
N ASP A 113 -3.68 -19.77 -1.98
CA ASP A 113 -4.40 -19.49 -3.23
C ASP A 113 -3.71 -20.08 -4.48
N ALA A 114 -2.73 -20.95 -4.26
CA ALA A 114 -1.73 -21.33 -5.26
C ALA A 114 -2.05 -22.58 -6.09
N ASN A 115 -3.21 -23.22 -5.88
CA ASN A 115 -3.45 -24.55 -6.46
C ASN A 115 -4.00 -24.52 -7.90
N THR A 116 -4.76 -23.49 -8.25
CA THR A 116 -5.31 -23.28 -9.61
C THR A 116 -5.53 -21.80 -9.87
N LEU A 117 -5.51 -21.39 -11.14
CA LEU A 117 -5.82 -20.01 -11.53
C LEU A 117 -7.23 -19.61 -11.10
N GLN A 118 -8.20 -20.54 -11.17
CA GLN A 118 -9.58 -20.27 -10.76
C GLN A 118 -9.69 -19.91 -9.27
N ASN A 119 -8.98 -20.63 -8.39
CA ASN A 119 -8.98 -20.35 -6.95
C ASN A 119 -8.32 -19.02 -6.64
N TYR A 120 -7.21 -18.72 -7.31
CA TYR A 120 -6.53 -17.43 -7.22
C TYR A 120 -7.46 -16.27 -7.62
N ILE A 121 -8.12 -16.37 -8.78
CA ILE A 121 -9.10 -15.35 -9.22
C ILE A 121 -10.23 -15.21 -8.20
N LYS A 122 -10.79 -16.32 -7.71
CA LYS A 122 -11.90 -16.31 -6.76
C LYS A 122 -11.55 -15.56 -5.47
N LYS A 123 -10.31 -15.68 -4.99
CA LYS A 123 -9.86 -15.02 -3.76
C LYS A 123 -9.68 -13.51 -3.93
N HIS A 124 -9.10 -13.09 -5.05
CA HIS A 124 -8.62 -11.72 -5.23
C HIS A 124 -9.59 -10.82 -6.03
N ARG A 125 -10.51 -11.42 -6.79
CA ARG A 125 -11.56 -10.69 -7.48
C ARG A 125 -12.53 -10.09 -6.46
N VAL A 126 -12.77 -8.78 -6.58
CA VAL A 126 -13.81 -8.10 -5.81
C VAL A 126 -15.11 -7.98 -6.61
N ARG A 127 -16.23 -7.78 -5.92
CA ARG A 127 -17.55 -7.72 -6.56
C ARG A 127 -17.76 -6.47 -7.42
N LEU A 128 -17.21 -5.33 -7.02
CA LEU A 128 -17.50 -4.01 -7.61
C LEU A 128 -16.22 -3.20 -7.81
N GLY A 129 -16.30 -2.20 -8.69
CA GLY A 129 -15.17 -1.34 -9.05
C GLY A 129 -14.25 -1.99 -10.07
N VAL A 130 -13.12 -1.34 -10.35
CA VAL A 130 -12.19 -1.75 -11.41
C VAL A 130 -11.64 -3.17 -11.22
N TRP A 131 -11.42 -3.57 -9.97
CA TRP A 131 -10.91 -4.89 -9.58
C TRP A 131 -11.92 -6.04 -9.75
N SER A 132 -13.14 -5.78 -10.22
CA SER A 132 -14.06 -6.85 -10.66
C SER A 132 -13.61 -7.52 -11.97
N ASN A 133 -12.65 -6.92 -12.69
CA ASN A 133 -12.05 -7.45 -13.92
C ASN A 133 -10.69 -8.16 -13.66
N PHE A 134 -10.46 -8.61 -12.43
CA PHE A 134 -9.19 -9.20 -11.99
C PHE A 134 -8.72 -10.36 -12.88
N ASP A 135 -9.65 -11.19 -13.35
CA ASP A 135 -9.41 -12.30 -14.28
C ASP A 135 -8.79 -11.83 -15.61
N ALA A 136 -9.32 -10.75 -16.19
CA ALA A 136 -8.75 -10.18 -17.40
C ALA A 136 -7.30 -9.72 -17.17
N TYR A 137 -7.02 -9.09 -16.02
CA TYR A 137 -5.69 -8.56 -15.70
C TYR A 137 -4.65 -9.68 -15.55
N ILE A 138 -4.94 -10.72 -14.76
CA ILE A 138 -3.98 -11.82 -14.58
C ILE A 138 -3.79 -12.62 -15.87
N ILE A 139 -4.86 -12.91 -16.62
CA ILE A 139 -4.74 -13.67 -17.89
C ILE A 139 -3.94 -12.88 -18.92
N SER A 140 -4.18 -11.57 -19.04
CA SER A 140 -3.41 -10.69 -19.92
C SER A 140 -1.93 -10.66 -19.52
N LEU A 141 -1.61 -10.60 -18.23
CA LEU A 141 -0.23 -10.64 -17.74
C LEU A 141 0.45 -11.97 -18.09
N LEU A 142 -0.21 -13.10 -17.82
CA LEU A 142 0.33 -14.42 -18.13
C LEU A 142 0.60 -14.60 -19.63
N LYS A 143 -0.31 -14.12 -20.48
CA LYS A 143 -0.11 -14.11 -21.93
C LYS A 143 1.02 -13.18 -22.37
N ALA A 144 1.21 -12.04 -21.71
CA ALA A 144 2.33 -11.15 -21.98
C ALA A 144 3.69 -11.81 -21.65
N TYR A 145 3.74 -12.64 -20.61
CA TYR A 145 4.96 -13.36 -20.22
C TYR A 145 5.26 -14.56 -21.11
N TYR A 146 4.24 -15.35 -21.43
CA TYR A 146 4.45 -16.67 -22.03
C TYR A 146 3.99 -16.77 -23.50
N GLY A 147 3.37 -15.73 -24.05
CA GLY A 147 2.93 -15.70 -25.45
C GLY A 147 2.02 -16.87 -25.81
N ASP A 148 2.34 -17.55 -26.90
CA ASP A 148 1.58 -18.69 -27.42
C ASP A 148 1.56 -19.90 -26.46
N ALA A 149 2.51 -19.99 -25.52
CA ALA A 149 2.54 -21.06 -24.53
C ALA A 149 1.47 -20.89 -23.43
N ALA A 150 0.90 -19.70 -23.26
CA ALA A 150 -0.22 -19.46 -22.34
C ALA A 150 -1.56 -19.85 -22.99
N THR A 151 -1.94 -21.12 -22.88
CA THR A 151 -3.19 -21.66 -23.43
C THR A 151 -4.25 -21.82 -22.34
N LYS A 152 -5.51 -22.08 -22.72
CA LYS A 152 -6.55 -22.34 -21.72
C LYS A 152 -6.34 -23.67 -20.99
N ASP A 153 -5.81 -24.67 -21.70
CA ASP A 153 -5.68 -26.04 -21.19
C ASP A 153 -4.62 -26.16 -20.08
N ASN A 154 -3.63 -25.26 -20.05
CA ASN A 154 -2.62 -25.18 -19.01
C ASN A 154 -2.82 -24.00 -18.03
N GLU A 155 -4.06 -23.49 -17.93
CA GLU A 155 -4.39 -22.32 -17.13
C GLU A 155 -3.48 -21.10 -17.39
N PHE A 156 -3.12 -20.89 -18.66
CA PHE A 156 -2.24 -19.84 -19.13
C PHE A 156 -0.83 -19.88 -18.52
N GLY A 157 -0.37 -21.06 -18.07
CA GLY A 157 0.93 -21.20 -17.42
C GLY A 157 0.98 -20.64 -15.99
N PHE A 158 -0.16 -20.52 -15.31
CA PHE A 158 -0.24 -20.00 -13.94
C PHE A 158 0.67 -20.75 -12.96
N ASP A 159 0.82 -22.07 -13.13
CA ASP A 159 1.69 -22.91 -12.30
C ASP A 159 3.19 -22.72 -12.54
N TRP A 160 3.58 -21.96 -13.58
CA TRP A 160 4.98 -21.60 -13.82
C TRP A 160 5.43 -20.40 -12.98
N LEU A 161 4.49 -19.62 -12.44
CA LEU A 161 4.83 -18.53 -11.52
C LEU A 161 5.37 -19.11 -10.20
N PRO A 162 6.45 -18.56 -9.64
CA PRO A 162 6.89 -18.95 -8.31
C PRO A 162 5.82 -18.59 -7.27
N ARG A 163 5.80 -19.34 -6.16
CA ARG A 163 4.89 -19.11 -5.04
C ARG A 163 5.66 -18.50 -3.87
N VAL A 164 5.06 -17.51 -3.23
CA VAL A 164 5.62 -16.95 -2.00
C VAL A 164 5.44 -17.96 -0.86
N THR A 165 6.53 -18.28 -0.18
CA THR A 165 6.58 -19.31 0.88
C THR A 165 6.70 -18.73 2.29
N GLY A 166 6.95 -17.43 2.42
CA GLY A 166 7.20 -16.76 3.69
C GLY A 166 7.45 -15.27 3.53
N ASP A 167 7.99 -14.63 4.58
CA ASP A 167 8.42 -13.24 4.54
C ASP A 167 9.77 -13.12 3.84
N HIS A 168 9.75 -12.61 2.62
CA HIS A 168 10.95 -12.31 1.82
C HIS A 168 11.15 -10.79 1.68
N SER A 169 10.68 -10.02 2.66
CA SER A 169 10.92 -8.58 2.73
C SER A 169 12.40 -8.26 2.92
N HIS A 170 12.77 -6.99 2.75
CA HIS A 170 14.14 -6.51 2.90
C HIS A 170 14.81 -7.00 4.20
N PHE A 171 14.15 -6.78 5.34
CA PHE A 171 14.69 -7.26 6.62
C PHE A 171 14.64 -8.79 6.74
N GLY A 172 13.61 -9.44 6.21
CA GLY A 172 13.49 -10.90 6.22
C GLY A 172 14.68 -11.58 5.57
N TYR A 173 15.02 -11.21 4.32
CA TYR A 173 16.14 -11.83 3.64
C TYR A 173 17.50 -11.47 4.25
N TRP A 174 17.67 -10.29 4.85
CA TRP A 174 18.93 -9.96 5.56
C TRP A 174 19.16 -10.86 6.78
N LEU A 175 18.09 -11.21 7.50
CA LEU A 175 18.17 -12.15 8.62
C LEU A 175 18.51 -13.56 8.12
N ASP A 176 17.87 -14.02 7.03
CA ASP A 176 18.19 -15.31 6.44
C ASP A 176 19.63 -15.38 5.90
N MET A 177 20.15 -14.27 5.35
CA MET A 177 21.55 -14.16 4.95
C MET A 177 22.49 -14.26 6.16
N ALA A 178 22.18 -13.56 7.26
CA ALA A 178 22.96 -13.63 8.49
C ALA A 178 22.99 -15.06 9.09
N ASP A 179 21.90 -15.81 8.93
CA ASP A 179 21.79 -17.22 9.32
C ASP A 179 22.47 -18.19 8.33
N GLY A 180 23.07 -17.70 7.24
CA GLY A 180 23.73 -18.53 6.23
C GLY A 180 22.77 -19.32 5.33
N LYS A 181 21.50 -18.92 5.24
CA LYS A 181 20.48 -19.57 4.40
C LYS A 181 20.47 -19.06 2.95
N MET A 182 21.24 -18.02 2.64
CA MET A 182 21.36 -17.46 1.29
C MET A 182 22.75 -17.67 0.73
N GLU A 183 22.83 -18.21 -0.50
CA GLU A 183 24.10 -18.46 -1.20
C GLU A 183 24.65 -17.22 -1.90
N GLY A 184 23.80 -16.23 -2.22
CA GLY A 184 24.20 -15.02 -2.92
C GLY A 184 23.10 -13.95 -2.97
N LEU A 185 23.49 -12.74 -3.38
CA LEU A 185 22.62 -11.57 -3.52
C LEU A 185 23.01 -10.76 -4.77
N PHE A 186 22.01 -10.36 -5.55
CA PHE A 186 22.16 -9.35 -6.60
C PHE A 186 21.83 -7.97 -6.03
N VAL A 187 22.72 -6.99 -6.25
CA VAL A 187 22.58 -5.59 -5.79
C VAL A 187 22.65 -4.66 -6.99
#